data_AF-A0A0V1J9Q7-F1
#
_entry.id   AF-A0A0V1J9Q7-F1
#
_cell.length_a   1.000
_cell.length_b   1.000
_cell.length_c   1.000
_cell.angle_alpha   90.00
_cell.angle_beta   90.00
_cell.angle_gamma   90.00
#
_symmetry.space_group_name_H-M   'P 1'
#
loop_
_entity.id
_entity.type
_entity.pdbx_description
1 polymer ?
#
loop_
_entity_poly.entity_id
_entity_poly.type
_entity_poly.pdbx_seq_one_letter_code
_entity_poly.pdbx_strand_id
1 'polypeptide(L)'
;LIRLVNCCWISIFSFLIYLYMFILLLLLLLLLLTAVCCSAHLHCLTLARMKLFLFLFTVFGILYTSCALLGRMQRVVAKGKLFCGAKPASGVKVKLIDIDTGFDDVMDEKRTNANGEFHVDGQTSEITDIDPVLKIYHDCHDGKPCQRRWKVEIPKRYIASPNKQPNVFELGTINLEAYWHDEERNCV
;
A
#
# COMPACT_ATOMS: atom_id res chain seq x y z
N LEU A 1 13.47 -12.35 2.48
CA LEU A 1 13.56 -11.14 3.33
C LEU A 1 14.51 -10.05 2.82
N ILE A 2 15.64 -10.37 2.15
CA ILE A 2 16.64 -9.37 1.70
C ILE A 2 16.24 -8.61 0.41
N ARG A 3 15.25 -9.08 -0.35
CA ARG A 3 14.94 -8.54 -1.69
C ARG A 3 14.15 -7.23 -1.73
N LEU A 4 13.33 -6.90 -0.73
CA LEU A 4 12.40 -5.75 -0.82
C LEU A 4 12.91 -4.48 -0.14
N VAL A 5 13.62 -4.59 0.99
CA VAL A 5 14.25 -3.42 1.65
C VAL A 5 15.39 -2.84 0.81
N ASN A 6 16.05 -3.70 0.04
CA ASN A 6 17.08 -3.31 -0.91
C ASN A 6 16.52 -2.45 -2.05
N CYS A 7 15.26 -2.57 -2.47
CA CYS A 7 14.76 -1.78 -3.60
C CYS A 7 14.72 -0.27 -3.34
N CYS A 8 14.36 0.18 -2.13
CA CYS A 8 14.16 1.61 -1.88
C CYS A 8 15.48 2.37 -1.66
N TRP A 9 16.43 1.79 -0.92
CA TRP A 9 17.78 2.36 -0.75
C TRP A 9 18.65 2.22 -2.02
N ILE A 10 18.53 1.12 -2.76
CA ILE A 10 19.17 0.99 -4.08
C ILE A 10 18.57 2.00 -5.05
N SER A 11 17.27 2.32 -4.97
CA SER A 11 16.65 3.29 -5.89
C SER A 11 17.25 4.70 -5.78
N ILE A 12 17.47 5.23 -4.57
CA ILE A 12 18.07 6.57 -4.37
C ILE A 12 19.56 6.57 -4.75
N PHE A 13 20.32 5.57 -4.32
CA PHE A 13 21.74 5.46 -4.62
C PHE A 13 21.98 5.23 -6.12
N SER A 14 21.15 4.41 -6.76
CA SER A 14 21.17 4.21 -8.21
C SER A 14 20.69 5.45 -8.98
N PHE A 15 19.76 6.25 -8.45
CA PHE A 15 19.36 7.51 -9.08
C PHE A 15 20.50 8.52 -9.11
N LEU A 16 21.26 8.65 -8.02
CA LEU A 16 22.45 9.52 -7.96
C LEU A 16 23.55 9.04 -8.91
N ILE A 17 23.78 7.72 -9.00
CA ILE A 17 24.71 7.13 -9.97
C ILE A 17 24.24 7.38 -11.41
N TYR A 18 22.95 7.26 -11.68
CA TYR A 18 22.37 7.49 -13.01
C TYR A 18 22.48 8.96 -13.41
N LEU A 19 22.17 9.88 -12.50
CA LEU A 19 22.35 11.32 -12.72
C LEU A 19 23.81 11.67 -12.99
N TYR A 20 24.74 11.07 -12.23
CA TYR A 20 26.17 11.24 -12.44
C TYR A 20 26.64 10.70 -13.81
N MET A 21 26.20 9.49 -14.19
CA MET A 21 26.49 8.91 -15.51
C MET A 21 25.87 9.70 -16.66
N PHE A 22 24.68 10.27 -16.46
CA PHE A 22 24.02 11.14 -17.45
C PHE A 22 24.79 12.44 -17.66
N ILE A 23 25.23 13.09 -16.57
CA ILE A 23 26.07 14.30 -16.63
C ILE A 23 27.40 13.98 -17.32
N LEU A 24 28.05 12.86 -16.99
CA LEU A 24 29.31 12.45 -17.61
C LEU A 24 29.15 12.17 -19.11
N LEU A 25 28.05 11.53 -19.52
CA LEU A 25 27.73 11.27 -20.92
C LEU A 25 27.44 12.56 -21.70
N LEU A 26 26.69 13.49 -21.12
CA LEU A 26 26.44 14.82 -21.68
C LEU A 26 27.74 15.61 -21.89
N LEU A 27 28.63 15.59 -20.91
CA LEU A 27 29.95 16.23 -20.99
C LEU A 27 30.81 15.59 -22.09
N LEU A 28 30.82 14.27 -22.20
CA LEU A 28 31.53 13.54 -23.26
C LEU A 28 30.98 13.87 -24.66
N LEU A 29 29.65 13.95 -24.79
CA LEU A 29 28.98 14.35 -26.03
C LEU A 29 29.29 15.81 -26.39
N LEU A 30 29.33 16.73 -25.42
CA LEU A 30 29.76 18.11 -25.64
C LEU A 30 31.21 18.17 -26.14
N LEU A 31 32.13 17.41 -25.52
CA LEU A 31 33.53 17.31 -25.93
C LEU A 31 33.67 16.78 -27.36
N LEU A 32 32.92 15.73 -27.71
CA LEU A 32 32.90 15.17 -29.06
C LEU A 32 32.30 16.12 -30.09
N LEU A 33 31.27 16.90 -29.72
CA LEU A 33 30.70 17.95 -30.57
C LEU A 33 31.73 19.07 -30.85
N THR A 34 32.53 19.45 -29.84
CA THR A 34 33.61 20.44 -30.03
C THR A 34 34.78 19.93 -30.86
N ALA A 35 34.99 18.61 -30.93
CA ALA A 35 36.12 18.00 -31.65
C ALA A 35 35.85 17.75 -33.15
N VAL A 36 34.62 17.87 -33.65
CA VAL A 36 34.21 17.35 -34.99
C VAL A 36 33.86 18.47 -36.00
N CYS A 37 34.33 19.71 -35.80
CA CYS A 37 33.91 20.86 -36.60
C CYS A 37 34.52 20.96 -38.03
N CYS A 38 34.59 19.87 -38.83
CA CYS A 38 35.26 19.91 -40.14
C CYS A 38 34.54 19.29 -41.38
N SER A 39 33.33 18.71 -41.35
CA SER A 39 32.67 18.30 -42.63
C SER A 39 31.16 18.02 -42.59
N ALA A 40 30.38 18.74 -43.42
CA ALA A 40 28.91 18.78 -43.47
C ALA A 40 28.19 17.42 -43.63
N HIS A 41 28.78 16.44 -44.33
CA HIS A 41 28.16 15.12 -44.54
C HIS A 41 28.33 14.19 -43.32
N LEU A 42 29.41 14.36 -42.55
CA LEU A 42 29.65 13.61 -41.32
C LEU A 42 28.72 14.09 -40.20
N HIS A 43 28.39 15.40 -40.17
CA HIS A 43 27.46 16.01 -39.22
C HIS A 43 26.05 15.40 -39.24
N CYS A 44 25.53 14.94 -40.39
CA CYS A 44 24.17 14.39 -40.50
C CYS A 44 24.07 12.95 -39.93
N LEU A 45 25.05 12.09 -40.24
CA LEU A 45 25.16 10.72 -39.71
C LEU A 45 25.45 10.69 -38.20
N THR A 46 26.26 11.63 -37.70
CA THR A 46 26.51 11.77 -36.25
C THR A 46 25.27 12.25 -35.51
N LEU A 47 24.48 13.18 -36.09
CA LEU A 47 23.25 13.69 -35.48
C LEU A 47 22.17 12.60 -35.37
N ALA A 48 22.02 11.75 -36.39
CA ALA A 48 21.09 10.62 -36.37
C ALA A 48 21.48 9.56 -35.32
N ARG A 49 22.78 9.24 -35.20
CA ARG A 49 23.30 8.34 -34.16
C ARG A 49 23.14 8.91 -32.75
N MET A 50 23.39 10.20 -32.56
CA MET A 50 23.18 10.87 -31.26
C MET A 50 21.71 10.88 -30.84
N LYS A 51 20.78 11.13 -31.79
CA LYS A 51 19.34 11.06 -31.52
C LYS A 51 18.89 9.64 -31.12
N LEU A 52 19.45 8.61 -31.75
CA LEU A 52 19.16 7.21 -31.41
C LEU A 52 19.68 6.84 -30.01
N PHE A 53 20.90 7.25 -29.65
CA PHE A 53 21.45 7.03 -28.30
C PHE A 53 20.66 7.76 -27.22
N LEU A 54 20.29 9.03 -27.46
CA LEU A 54 19.44 9.79 -26.55
C LEU A 54 18.07 9.12 -26.40
N PHE A 55 17.46 8.66 -27.51
CA PHE A 55 16.20 7.94 -27.49
C PHE A 55 16.28 6.63 -26.68
N LEU A 56 17.28 5.78 -26.93
CA LEU A 56 17.49 4.53 -26.19
C LEU A 56 17.77 4.78 -24.69
N PHE A 57 18.53 5.83 -24.35
CA PHE A 57 18.79 6.22 -22.96
C PHE A 57 17.53 6.75 -22.26
N THR A 58 16.69 7.51 -22.97
CA THR A 58 15.39 7.94 -22.42
C THR A 58 14.44 6.77 -22.20
N VAL A 59 14.36 5.82 -23.14
CA VAL A 59 13.53 4.61 -23.00
C VAL A 59 14.04 3.74 -21.84
N PHE A 60 15.36 3.55 -21.72
CA PHE A 60 15.97 2.81 -20.62
C PHE A 60 15.76 3.50 -19.27
N GLY A 61 15.87 4.83 -19.22
CA GLY A 61 15.55 5.65 -18.05
C GLY A 61 14.10 5.49 -17.60
N ILE A 62 13.15 5.57 -18.55
CA ILE A 62 11.71 5.39 -18.28
C ILE A 62 11.41 3.99 -17.74
N LEU A 63 11.99 2.96 -18.36
CA LEU A 63 11.85 1.57 -17.91
C LEU A 63 12.45 1.37 -16.50
N TYR A 64 13.57 2.02 -16.17
CA TYR A 64 14.19 1.91 -14.84
C TYR A 64 13.41 2.66 -13.75
N THR A 65 12.81 3.82 -14.06
CA THR A 65 11.95 4.58 -13.12
C THR A 65 10.61 3.91 -12.82
N SER A 66 10.17 2.95 -13.63
CA SER A 66 8.88 2.26 -13.45
C SER A 66 8.77 1.45 -12.14
N CYS A 67 9.89 1.17 -11.46
CA CYS A 67 9.88 0.43 -10.20
C CYS A 67 9.38 1.28 -9.01
N ALA A 68 9.46 2.62 -9.10
CA ALA A 68 9.11 3.52 -7.99
C ALA A 68 7.60 3.66 -7.73
N LEU A 69 6.76 3.24 -8.68
CA LEU A 69 5.30 3.25 -8.55
C LEU A 69 4.71 1.88 -8.17
N LEU A 70 5.57 0.90 -7.89
CA LEU A 70 5.11 -0.40 -7.42
C LEU A 70 4.81 -0.29 -5.93
N GLY A 71 3.53 -0.44 -5.57
CA GLY A 71 3.08 -0.45 -4.19
C GLY A 71 3.85 -1.44 -3.31
N ARG A 72 3.92 -1.16 -2.02
CA ARG A 72 4.51 -2.04 -1.02
C ARG A 72 3.42 -2.84 -0.33
N MET A 73 3.66 -4.14 -0.16
CA MET A 73 2.81 -4.97 0.70
C MET A 73 2.88 -4.48 2.14
N GLN A 74 1.72 -4.37 2.78
CA GLN A 74 1.50 -3.91 4.15
C GLN A 74 0.54 -4.86 4.85
N ARG A 75 0.70 -5.04 6.16
CA ARG A 75 -0.05 -6.02 6.94
C ARG A 75 -0.48 -5.45 8.28
N VAL A 76 -1.70 -5.74 8.70
CA VAL A 76 -2.28 -5.35 10.00
C VAL A 76 -2.99 -6.56 10.60
N VAL A 77 -2.87 -6.70 11.92
CA VAL A 77 -3.52 -7.76 12.69
C VAL A 77 -4.31 -7.15 13.83
N ALA A 78 -5.56 -7.55 13.98
CA ALA A 78 -6.44 -7.11 15.06
C ALA A 78 -7.19 -8.28 15.69
N LYS A 79 -7.45 -8.20 16.98
CA LYS A 79 -8.30 -9.17 17.67
C LYS A 79 -9.09 -8.51 18.80
N GLY A 80 -10.11 -9.22 19.27
CA GLY A 80 -10.97 -8.75 20.35
C GLY A 80 -12.06 -9.76 20.67
N LYS A 81 -12.94 -9.36 21.59
CA LYS A 81 -14.04 -10.18 22.09
C LYS A 81 -15.32 -9.36 22.15
N LEU A 82 -16.38 -9.89 21.56
CA LEU A 82 -17.67 -9.22 21.44
C LEU A 82 -18.72 -9.92 22.29
N PHE A 83 -19.52 -9.13 23.00
CA PHE A 83 -20.68 -9.55 23.76
C PHE A 83 -21.95 -8.91 23.21
N CYS A 84 -23.08 -9.56 23.41
CA CYS A 84 -24.40 -8.99 23.24
C CYS A 84 -25.16 -9.20 24.54
N GLY A 85 -25.24 -8.14 25.36
CA GLY A 85 -25.65 -8.28 26.75
C GLY A 85 -24.69 -9.17 27.54
N ALA A 86 -25.25 -10.11 28.30
CA ALA A 86 -24.46 -11.02 29.13
C ALA A 86 -23.84 -12.20 28.35
N LYS A 87 -24.16 -12.38 27.06
CA LYS A 87 -23.73 -13.54 26.28
C LYS A 87 -22.62 -13.18 25.29
N PRO A 88 -21.65 -14.07 25.05
CA PRO A 88 -20.70 -13.89 23.96
C PRO A 88 -21.42 -13.81 22.62
N ALA A 89 -21.06 -12.83 21.79
CA ALA A 89 -21.68 -12.60 20.50
C ALA A 89 -20.98 -13.46 19.44
N SER A 90 -21.48 -14.69 19.25
CA SER A 90 -20.98 -15.64 18.25
C SER A 90 -21.49 -15.33 16.85
N GLY A 91 -20.68 -15.62 15.82
CA GLY A 91 -21.06 -15.48 14.42
C GLY A 91 -21.14 -14.04 13.90
N VAL A 92 -20.71 -13.05 14.68
CA VAL A 92 -20.66 -11.63 14.28
C VAL A 92 -19.61 -11.45 13.19
N LYS A 93 -19.98 -10.80 12.08
CA LYS A 93 -19.06 -10.57 10.96
C LYS A 93 -18.13 -9.41 11.28
N VAL A 94 -16.84 -9.62 11.08
CA VAL A 94 -15.78 -8.64 11.28
C VAL A 94 -14.93 -8.57 10.02
N LYS A 95 -14.77 -7.37 9.47
CA LYS A 95 -13.91 -7.13 8.30
C LYS A 95 -12.77 -6.20 8.68
N LEU A 96 -11.56 -6.53 8.24
CA LEU A 96 -10.43 -5.63 8.21
C LEU A 96 -10.35 -5.04 6.80
N ILE A 97 -10.43 -3.72 6.70
CA ILE A 97 -10.59 -3.01 5.43
C ILE A 97 -9.54 -1.91 5.36
N ASP A 98 -9.03 -1.68 4.16
CA ASP A 98 -8.28 -0.49 3.81
C ASP A 98 -9.26 0.54 3.23
N ILE A 99 -9.32 1.75 3.80
CA ILE A 99 -10.24 2.78 3.30
C ILE A 99 -9.50 3.71 2.35
N ASP A 100 -9.96 3.75 1.12
CA ASP A 100 -9.41 4.60 0.07
C ASP A 100 -10.34 5.74 -0.30
N THR A 101 -9.81 6.74 -1.02
CA THR A 101 -10.65 7.75 -1.71
C THR A 101 -11.47 7.13 -2.85
N GLY A 102 -11.21 5.87 -3.21
CA GLY A 102 -11.86 5.11 -4.27
C GLY A 102 -12.59 3.85 -3.76
N PHE A 103 -12.09 2.67 -4.15
CA PHE A 103 -12.68 1.39 -3.75
C PHE A 103 -11.96 0.86 -2.51
N ASP A 104 -12.71 0.66 -1.43
CA ASP A 104 -12.21 0.02 -0.21
C ASP A 104 -11.76 -1.43 -0.49
N ASP A 105 -10.54 -1.78 -0.10
CA ASP A 105 -10.02 -3.13 -0.17
C ASP A 105 -10.36 -3.93 1.10
N VAL A 106 -11.07 -5.05 0.95
CA VAL A 106 -11.26 -6.00 2.06
C VAL A 106 -9.99 -6.84 2.23
N MET A 107 -9.21 -6.55 3.25
CA MET A 107 -7.95 -7.25 3.54
C MET A 107 -8.16 -8.61 4.21
N ASP A 108 -9.14 -8.72 5.10
CA ASP A 108 -9.55 -9.99 5.74
C ASP A 108 -11.01 -9.91 6.24
N GLU A 109 -11.71 -11.05 6.25
CA GLU A 109 -13.08 -11.16 6.74
C GLU A 109 -13.25 -12.46 7.53
N LYS A 110 -13.75 -12.32 8.77
CA LYS A 110 -14.01 -13.46 9.66
C LYS A 110 -15.30 -13.28 10.43
N ARG A 111 -15.69 -14.33 11.14
CA ARG A 111 -16.77 -14.31 12.12
C ARG A 111 -16.24 -14.62 13.50
N THR A 112 -16.84 -14.03 14.52
CA THR A 112 -16.54 -14.38 15.91
C THR A 112 -16.86 -15.85 16.20
N ASN A 113 -16.04 -16.48 17.03
CA ASN A 113 -16.24 -17.87 17.47
C ASN A 113 -17.36 -17.98 18.53
N ALA A 114 -17.58 -19.19 19.07
CA ALA A 114 -18.56 -19.45 20.12
C ALA A 114 -18.34 -18.63 21.41
N ASN A 115 -17.10 -18.21 21.67
CA ASN A 115 -16.73 -17.35 22.79
C ASN A 115 -16.83 -15.85 22.42
N GLY A 116 -17.33 -15.48 21.24
CA GLY A 116 -17.40 -14.10 20.78
C GLY A 116 -16.05 -13.50 20.37
N GLU A 117 -15.00 -14.30 20.24
CA GLU A 117 -13.65 -13.82 19.93
C GLU A 117 -13.42 -13.80 18.41
N PHE A 118 -12.72 -12.78 17.93
CA PHE A 118 -12.26 -12.68 16.54
C PHE A 118 -10.76 -12.40 16.49
N HIS A 119 -10.12 -12.81 15.39
CA HIS A 119 -8.72 -12.52 15.09
C HIS A 119 -8.56 -12.38 13.58
N VAL A 120 -8.41 -11.15 13.09
CA VAL A 120 -8.24 -10.82 11.67
C VAL A 120 -6.79 -10.45 11.37
N ASP A 121 -6.32 -10.88 10.21
CA ASP A 121 -4.95 -10.78 9.75
C ASP A 121 -4.94 -10.54 8.24
N GLY A 122 -4.85 -9.27 7.87
CA GLY A 122 -5.03 -8.80 6.51
C GLY A 122 -3.80 -8.10 5.96
N GLN A 123 -3.63 -8.17 4.65
CA GLN A 123 -2.56 -7.50 3.94
C GLN A 123 -3.03 -7.01 2.56
N THR A 124 -2.53 -5.86 2.13
CA THR A 124 -2.73 -5.35 0.76
C THR A 124 -1.47 -4.63 0.27
N SER A 125 -1.39 -4.38 -1.04
CA SER A 125 -0.26 -3.69 -1.69
C SER A 125 -0.67 -2.28 -2.07
N GLU A 126 -0.04 -1.29 -1.46
CA GLU A 126 -0.36 0.11 -1.72
C GLU A 126 0.89 0.97 -1.86
N ILE A 127 0.82 2.03 -2.67
CA ILE A 127 1.92 2.99 -2.85
C ILE A 127 2.11 3.81 -1.57
N THR A 128 1.01 4.21 -0.95
CA THR A 128 0.93 4.96 0.31
C THR A 128 0.77 4.04 1.53
N ASP A 129 0.72 4.62 2.72
CA ASP A 129 0.43 3.86 3.94
C ASP A 129 -1.08 3.56 4.00
N ILE A 130 -1.42 2.27 4.14
CA ILE A 130 -2.80 1.81 4.30
C ILE A 130 -3.51 2.55 5.44
N ASP A 131 -4.83 2.65 5.33
CA ASP A 131 -5.77 3.26 6.27
C ASP A 131 -6.69 2.17 6.88
N PRO A 132 -6.16 1.34 7.81
CA PRO A 132 -6.82 0.15 8.28
C PRO A 132 -8.01 0.46 9.20
N VAL A 133 -9.18 -0.07 8.85
CA VAL A 133 -10.42 0.05 9.62
C VAL A 133 -11.04 -1.32 9.87
N LEU A 134 -11.41 -1.58 11.13
CA LEU A 134 -12.21 -2.72 11.51
C LEU A 134 -13.69 -2.37 11.38
N LYS A 135 -14.43 -3.08 10.52
CA LYS A 135 -15.89 -2.98 10.41
C LYS A 135 -16.56 -4.19 11.08
N ILE A 136 -17.41 -3.94 12.08
CA ILE A 136 -18.13 -4.97 12.83
C ILE A 136 -19.62 -4.88 12.48
N TYR A 137 -20.21 -5.98 12.03
CA TYR A 137 -21.60 -6.04 11.56
C TYR A 137 -22.43 -6.93 12.47
N HIS A 138 -23.44 -6.37 13.12
CA HIS A 138 -24.24 -7.07 14.12
C HIS A 138 -25.70 -6.61 14.18
N ASP A 139 -26.54 -7.47 14.76
CA ASP A 139 -27.96 -7.21 14.99
C ASP A 139 -28.32 -7.28 16.48
N CYS A 140 -27.32 -7.11 17.36
CA CYS A 140 -27.50 -7.21 18.81
C CYS A 140 -28.63 -6.29 19.30
N HIS A 141 -29.70 -6.92 19.80
CA HIS A 141 -30.94 -6.28 20.27
C HIS A 141 -31.54 -5.24 19.30
N ASP A 142 -31.29 -5.36 17.99
CA ASP A 142 -31.65 -4.32 17.04
C ASP A 142 -33.05 -4.51 16.43
N GLY A 143 -33.40 -5.75 16.06
CA GLY A 143 -34.74 -6.11 15.56
C GLY A 143 -35.18 -5.39 14.26
N LYS A 144 -34.28 -4.68 13.60
CA LYS A 144 -34.53 -3.86 12.41
C LYS A 144 -33.89 -4.50 11.18
N PRO A 145 -34.39 -4.19 9.96
CA PRO A 145 -33.71 -4.58 8.74
C PRO A 145 -32.34 -3.90 8.66
N CYS A 146 -31.40 -4.59 8.00
CA CYS A 146 -30.00 -4.18 7.84
C CYS A 146 -29.20 -4.22 9.15
N GLN A 147 -27.95 -4.66 9.04
CA GLN A 147 -27.10 -4.81 10.21
C GLN A 147 -26.55 -3.46 10.67
N ARG A 148 -26.45 -3.28 11.99
CA ARG A 148 -25.66 -2.21 12.59
C ARG A 148 -24.19 -2.41 12.20
N ARG A 149 -23.49 -1.32 11.86
CA ARG A 149 -22.10 -1.35 11.40
C ARG A 149 -21.26 -0.36 12.20
N TRP A 150 -20.38 -0.90 13.03
CA TRP A 150 -19.37 -0.13 13.74
C TRP A 150 -18.09 -0.04 12.91
N LYS A 151 -17.43 1.11 12.99
CA LYS A 151 -16.12 1.37 12.36
C LYS A 151 -15.12 1.72 13.46
N VAL A 152 -14.00 1.01 13.48
CA VAL A 152 -12.89 1.30 14.39
C VAL A 152 -11.63 1.51 13.57
N GLU A 153 -11.12 2.73 13.58
CA GLU A 153 -9.83 3.05 12.96
C GLU A 153 -8.69 2.42 13.76
N ILE A 154 -7.83 1.68 13.07
CA ILE A 154 -6.63 1.10 13.66
C ILE A 154 -5.47 2.08 13.44
N PRO A 155 -4.76 2.52 14.50
CA PRO A 155 -3.67 3.47 14.32
C PRO A 155 -2.57 2.96 13.39
N LYS A 156 -2.05 3.82 12.49
CA LYS A 156 -1.00 3.46 11.51
C LYS A 156 0.26 2.80 12.11
N ARG A 157 0.55 3.02 13.40
CA ARG A 157 1.65 2.35 14.11
C ARG A 157 1.54 0.82 14.18
N TYR A 158 0.36 0.25 13.91
CA TYR A 158 0.14 -1.20 13.84
C TYR A 158 0.42 -1.78 12.45
N ILE A 159 0.66 -0.94 11.45
CA ILE A 159 1.05 -1.37 10.11
C ILE A 159 2.48 -1.93 10.16
N ALA A 160 2.64 -3.14 9.66
CA ALA A 160 3.94 -3.79 9.54
C ALA A 160 4.22 -4.24 8.10
N SER A 161 5.50 -4.48 7.81
CA SER A 161 5.88 -5.21 6.61
C SER A 161 5.38 -6.66 6.69
N PRO A 162 4.96 -7.29 5.58
CA PRO A 162 4.35 -8.63 5.59
C PRO A 162 5.27 -9.72 6.16
N ASN A 163 6.58 -9.51 6.05
CA ASN A 163 7.63 -10.42 6.50
C ASN A 163 8.02 -10.27 7.97
N LYS A 164 7.42 -9.32 8.69
CA LYS A 164 7.65 -9.09 10.12
C LYS A 164 6.40 -9.50 10.88
N GLN A 165 6.57 -9.87 12.15
CA GLN A 165 5.43 -10.03 13.04
C GLN A 165 4.87 -8.64 13.39
N PRO A 166 3.61 -8.32 13.01
CA PRO A 166 3.00 -7.06 13.39
C PRO A 166 2.69 -7.03 14.88
N ASN A 167 2.69 -5.84 15.46
CA ASN A 167 2.02 -5.64 16.74
C ASN A 167 0.53 -5.91 16.54
N VAL A 168 -0.09 -6.67 17.44
CA VAL A 168 -1.51 -6.98 17.35
C VAL A 168 -2.31 -5.83 17.97
N PHE A 169 -3.24 -5.27 17.20
CA PHE A 169 -4.22 -4.32 17.73
C PHE A 169 -5.26 -5.07 18.58
N GLU A 170 -5.18 -4.85 19.89
CA GLU A 170 -6.11 -5.42 20.89
C GLU A 170 -7.29 -4.47 21.06
N LEU A 171 -8.43 -4.78 20.44
CA LEU A 171 -9.67 -4.01 20.65
C LEU A 171 -10.21 -4.18 22.07
N GLY A 172 -9.87 -5.29 22.73
CA GLY A 172 -10.36 -5.67 24.04
C GLY A 172 -11.73 -6.35 23.99
N THR A 173 -12.47 -6.24 25.09
CA THR A 173 -13.82 -6.80 25.23
C THR A 173 -14.86 -5.69 25.14
N ILE A 174 -15.79 -5.80 24.19
CA ILE A 174 -16.83 -4.78 23.97
C ILE A 174 -18.21 -5.42 23.92
N ASN A 175 -19.20 -4.76 24.53
CA ASN A 175 -20.61 -5.13 24.42
C ASN A 175 -21.29 -4.33 23.30
N LEU A 176 -21.85 -5.04 22.33
CA LEU A 176 -22.51 -4.54 21.12
C LEU A 176 -23.86 -3.85 21.37
N GLU A 177 -24.33 -3.82 22.62
CA GLU A 177 -25.51 -3.03 23.02
C GLU A 177 -25.25 -1.52 23.02
N ALA A 178 -23.99 -1.09 23.12
CA ALA A 178 -23.65 0.33 23.08
C ALA A 178 -24.13 0.97 21.77
N TYR A 179 -24.46 2.25 21.79
CA TYR A 179 -24.72 3.03 20.57
C TYR A 179 -23.58 4.02 20.39
N TRP A 180 -23.00 4.04 19.19
CA TRP A 180 -22.01 5.05 18.82
C TRP A 180 -22.68 6.16 18.03
N HIS A 181 -22.23 7.40 18.23
CA HIS A 181 -22.82 8.57 17.58
C HIS A 181 -22.76 8.49 16.06
N ASP A 182 -21.67 7.95 15.52
CA ASP A 182 -21.44 7.80 14.07
C ASP A 182 -21.68 6.36 13.59
N GLU A 183 -22.59 5.65 14.25
CA GLU A 183 -22.99 4.30 13.84
C GLU A 183 -23.77 4.33 12.52
N GLU A 184 -23.39 3.44 11.60
CA GLU A 184 -24.07 3.28 10.32
C GLU A 184 -24.86 1.97 10.26
N ARG A 185 -25.70 1.83 9.21
CA ARG A 185 -26.36 0.56 8.88
C ARG A 185 -25.90 0.04 7.54
N ASN A 186 -25.82 -1.29 7.41
CA ASN A 186 -25.43 -1.97 6.20
C ASN A 186 -26.60 -2.81 5.65
N CYS A 187 -27.23 -2.31 4.60
CA CYS A 187 -28.31 -2.94 3.85
C CYS A 187 -27.75 -3.55 2.56
N VAL A 188 -27.12 -4.72 2.63
CA VAL A 188 -26.54 -5.41 1.46
C VAL A 188 -27.00 -6.85 1.47
#